data_AF-A0A3A4RZQ3-F1
#
_entry.id   AF-A0A3A4RZQ3-F1
#
_cell.length_a   1.000
_cell.length_b   1.000
_cell.length_c   1.000
_cell.angle_alpha   90.00
_cell.angle_beta   90.00
_cell.angle_gamma   90.00
#
_symmetry.space_group_name_H-M   'P 1'
#
loop_
_entity.id
_entity.type
_entity.pdbx_description
1 polymer ?
#
loop_
_entity_poly.entity_id
_entity_poly.type
_entity_poly.pdbx_seq_one_letter_code
_entity_poly.pdbx_strand_id
1 'polypeptide(L)'
;MSKIVLCLILTFVLLFGCSSSPDTICPLYVSSYPFRDASCDQIKTELVNIQRRTIEISEIQNSEATKDALVTGFSLAFFWPGLIFLVGEDRELEFASLRGTYITLEDVALEKNCEYANEIIESRKKLEELKKERDRKQRARMQGEFKIP
;
A
#
# COMPACT_ATOMS: atom_id res chain seq x y z
N MET A 1 2.23 -41.98 -10.28
CA MET A 1 1.33 -40.91 -10.77
C MET A 1 1.03 -39.87 -9.69
N SER A 2 0.55 -40.24 -8.49
CA SER A 2 0.28 -39.30 -7.37
C SER A 2 1.48 -38.41 -6.95
N LYS A 3 2.71 -38.95 -6.91
CA LYS A 3 3.93 -38.19 -6.52
C LYS A 3 4.32 -37.09 -7.52
N ILE A 4 4.04 -37.31 -8.81
CA ILE A 4 4.35 -36.35 -9.88
C ILE A 4 3.35 -35.18 -9.84
N VAL A 5 2.07 -35.49 -9.57
CA VAL A 5 1.02 -34.48 -9.38
C VAL A 5 1.31 -33.63 -8.14
N LEU A 6 1.78 -34.23 -7.05
CA LEU A 6 2.14 -33.51 -5.83
C LEU A 6 3.34 -32.55 -6.02
N CYS A 7 4.37 -32.97 -6.77
CA CYS A 7 5.50 -32.10 -7.11
C CYS A 7 5.08 -30.93 -8.01
N LEU A 8 4.22 -31.18 -9.00
CA LEU A 8 3.73 -30.12 -9.91
C LEU A 8 2.93 -29.05 -9.16
N ILE A 9 2.06 -29.45 -8.23
CA ILE A 9 1.28 -28.52 -7.40
C ILE A 9 2.20 -27.71 -6.48
N LEU A 10 3.19 -28.36 -5.84
CA LEU A 10 4.13 -27.68 -4.95
C LEU A 10 4.99 -26.64 -5.69
N THR A 11 5.37 -26.93 -6.94
CA THR A 11 6.15 -26.01 -7.78
C THR A 11 5.31 -24.80 -8.22
N PHE A 12 4.01 -25.00 -8.46
CA PHE A 12 3.09 -23.95 -8.89
C PHE A 12 2.77 -22.97 -7.76
N VAL A 13 2.60 -23.44 -6.52
CA VAL A 13 2.35 -22.58 -5.33
C VAL A 13 3.51 -21.62 -5.04
N LEU A 14 4.74 -22.00 -5.37
CA LEU A 14 5.93 -21.16 -5.16
C LEU A 14 6.02 -19.96 -6.12
N LEU A 15 5.17 -19.90 -7.17
CA LEU A 15 5.19 -18.84 -8.18
C LEU A 15 4.14 -17.73 -7.95
N PHE A 16 3.22 -17.87 -6.99
CA PHE A 16 2.12 -16.90 -6.74
C PHE A 16 2.43 -15.89 -5.62
N GLY A 17 3.63 -15.31 -5.63
CA GLY A 17 4.15 -14.55 -4.48
C GLY A 17 4.34 -13.04 -4.64
N CYS A 18 3.92 -12.39 -5.74
CA CYS A 18 4.35 -11.00 -6.00
C CYS A 18 3.22 -10.08 -6.46
N SER A 19 2.15 -9.97 -5.67
CA SER A 19 1.24 -8.81 -5.78
C SER A 19 1.88 -7.65 -5.02
N SER A 20 2.30 -6.60 -5.74
CA SER A 20 2.83 -5.38 -5.13
C SER A 20 1.73 -4.71 -4.30
N SER A 21 1.90 -4.70 -2.98
CA SER A 21 0.98 -3.98 -2.11
C SER A 21 1.16 -2.47 -2.32
N PRO A 22 0.12 -1.62 -2.15
CA PRO A 22 0.26 -0.16 -2.29
C PRO A 22 1.37 0.44 -1.40
N ASP A 23 1.67 -0.23 -0.29
CA ASP A 23 2.77 0.11 0.62
C ASP A 23 4.17 -0.02 -0.03
N THR A 24 4.33 -0.80 -1.11
CA THR A 24 5.60 -1.02 -1.81
C THR A 24 5.91 0.01 -2.91
N ILE A 25 4.99 0.94 -3.20
CA ILE A 25 5.24 1.99 -4.19
C ILE A 25 6.20 3.02 -3.57
N CYS A 26 7.42 3.09 -4.13
CA CYS A 26 8.43 4.04 -3.71
C CYS A 26 7.97 5.48 -4.00
N PRO A 27 8.09 6.40 -3.02
CA PRO A 27 7.79 7.81 -3.26
C PRO A 27 8.78 8.39 -4.27
N LEU A 28 8.28 9.22 -5.19
CA LEU A 28 9.12 9.97 -6.10
C LEU A 28 9.72 11.19 -5.37
N TYR A 29 10.95 11.56 -5.67
CA TYR A 29 11.53 12.78 -5.07
C TYR A 29 10.86 14.04 -5.65
N VAL A 30 10.45 14.96 -4.79
CA VAL A 30 9.88 16.26 -5.15
C VAL A 30 10.67 17.36 -4.44
N SER A 31 10.89 18.49 -5.12
CA SER A 31 11.63 19.62 -4.54
C SER A 31 10.83 20.31 -3.44
N SER A 32 11.47 20.66 -2.32
CA SER A 32 10.89 21.44 -1.22
C SER A 32 10.91 22.95 -1.45
N TYR A 33 11.66 23.43 -2.44
CA TYR A 33 11.81 24.85 -2.76
C TYR A 33 10.47 25.62 -2.89
N PRO A 34 9.44 25.14 -3.61
CA PRO A 34 8.18 25.87 -3.74
C PRO A 34 7.41 26.05 -2.42
N PHE A 35 7.69 25.23 -1.40
CA PHE A 35 6.99 25.26 -0.11
C PHE A 35 7.76 26.00 0.99
N ARG A 36 8.97 26.48 0.70
CA ARG A 36 9.84 27.15 1.67
C ARG A 36 9.19 28.39 2.29
N ASP A 37 8.44 29.15 1.49
CA ASP A 37 7.79 30.39 1.95
C ASP A 37 6.33 30.18 2.38
N ALA A 38 5.82 28.94 2.32
CA ALA A 38 4.47 28.62 2.75
C ALA A 38 4.30 28.72 4.29
N SER A 39 3.10 29.13 4.72
CA SER A 39 2.70 29.11 6.13
C SER A 39 2.29 27.71 6.58
N CYS A 40 2.30 27.46 7.89
CA CYS A 40 1.84 26.17 8.44
C CYS A 40 0.38 25.86 8.04
N ASP A 41 -0.49 26.86 7.91
CA ASP A 41 -1.86 26.66 7.45
C ASP A 41 -1.92 26.25 5.97
N GLN A 42 -1.11 26.89 5.11
CA GLN A 42 -1.04 26.55 3.69
C GLN A 42 -0.52 25.11 3.48
N ILE A 43 0.51 24.73 4.23
CA ILE A 43 1.06 23.37 4.22
C ILE A 43 0.00 22.37 4.68
N LYS A 44 -0.75 22.69 5.74
CA LYS A 44 -1.83 21.83 6.24
C LYS A 44 -2.94 21.64 5.21
N THR A 45 -3.37 22.72 4.57
CA THR A 45 -4.38 22.64 3.50
C THR A 45 -3.90 21.76 2.35
N GLU A 46 -2.64 21.90 1.95
CA GLU A 46 -2.10 21.10 0.85
C GLU A 46 -1.92 19.63 1.20
N LEU A 47 -1.49 19.32 2.44
CA LEU A 47 -1.45 17.95 2.94
C LEU A 47 -2.83 17.27 2.88
N VAL A 48 -3.89 17.97 3.27
CA VAL A 48 -5.27 17.46 3.19
C VAL A 48 -5.71 17.26 1.74
N ASN A 49 -5.34 18.17 0.83
CA ASN A 49 -5.63 18.05 -0.59
C ASN A 49 -4.97 16.81 -1.21
N ILE A 50 -3.68 16.60 -0.94
CA ILE A 50 -2.92 15.45 -1.41
C ILE A 50 -3.49 14.16 -0.82
N GLN A 51 -3.81 14.14 0.46
CA GLN A 51 -4.39 12.97 1.11
C GLN A 51 -5.72 12.57 0.49
N ARG A 52 -6.60 13.53 0.20
CA ARG A 52 -7.87 13.28 -0.50
C ARG A 52 -7.66 12.66 -1.89
N ARG A 53 -6.76 13.22 -2.71
CA ARG A 53 -6.42 12.66 -4.03
C ARG A 53 -5.83 11.25 -3.92
N THR A 54 -4.99 11.03 -2.91
CA THR A 54 -4.39 9.72 -2.62
C THR A 54 -5.48 8.69 -2.28
N ILE A 55 -6.47 9.09 -1.48
CA ILE A 55 -7.63 8.24 -1.14
C ILE A 55 -8.43 7.91 -2.39
N GLU A 56 -8.76 8.90 -3.23
CA GLU A 56 -9.48 8.70 -4.49
C GLU A 56 -8.79 7.68 -5.40
N ILE A 57 -7.46 7.76 -5.55
CA ILE A 57 -6.67 6.79 -6.32
C ILE A 57 -6.69 5.41 -5.64
N SER A 58 -6.60 5.35 -4.31
CA SER A 58 -6.54 4.10 -3.55
C SER A 58 -7.88 3.35 -3.45
N GLU A 59 -9.01 4.07 -3.39
CA GLU A 59 -10.35 3.49 -3.32
C GLU A 59 -10.70 2.78 -4.64
N ILE A 60 -10.30 3.38 -5.77
CA ILE A 60 -10.41 2.77 -7.09
C ILE A 60 -9.62 1.45 -7.13
N GLN A 61 -8.39 1.42 -6.59
CA GLN A 61 -7.54 0.22 -6.54
C GLN A 61 -8.09 -0.87 -5.60
N ASN A 62 -8.68 -0.53 -4.44
CA ASN A 62 -9.20 -1.53 -3.50
C ASN A 62 -10.53 -2.17 -3.97
N SER A 63 -11.31 -1.44 -4.78
CA SER A 63 -12.52 -1.97 -5.43
C SER A 63 -12.20 -3.00 -6.53
N GLU A 64 -10.99 -2.94 -7.10
CA GLU A 64 -10.48 -3.92 -8.06
C GLU A 64 -9.85 -5.12 -7.31
N ALA A 65 -9.06 -4.87 -6.25
CA ALA A 65 -8.39 -5.92 -5.47
C ALA A 65 -9.35 -6.90 -4.75
N THR A 66 -10.55 -6.46 -4.37
CA THR A 66 -11.54 -7.33 -3.69
C THR A 66 -12.32 -8.25 -4.63
N LYS A 67 -12.28 -8.01 -5.95
CA LYS A 67 -12.79 -8.97 -6.94
C LYS A 67 -11.83 -10.13 -7.21
N ASP A 68 -10.54 -9.96 -6.92
CA ASP A 68 -9.50 -10.95 -7.23
C ASP A 68 -9.32 -12.07 -6.19
N ALA A 69 -9.99 -12.03 -5.04
CA ALA A 69 -9.99 -13.18 -4.14
C ALA A 69 -10.98 -14.29 -4.58
N LEU A 70 -12.06 -13.91 -5.27
CA LEU A 70 -13.15 -14.83 -5.65
C LEU A 70 -13.12 -15.25 -7.13
N VAL A 71 -12.49 -14.47 -8.02
CA VAL A 71 -12.49 -14.71 -9.49
C VAL A 71 -11.27 -15.50 -9.99
N THR A 72 -10.15 -15.48 -9.27
CA THR A 72 -8.84 -16.06 -9.66
C THR A 72 -8.82 -17.59 -9.75
N GLY A 73 -9.83 -18.29 -9.22
CA GLY A 73 -9.88 -19.76 -9.27
C GLY A 73 -10.27 -20.35 -10.64
N PHE A 74 -10.96 -19.59 -11.51
CA PHE A 74 -11.49 -20.11 -12.77
C PHE A 74 -11.14 -19.23 -14.00
N SER A 75 -10.75 -17.96 -13.79
CA SER A 75 -10.40 -17.01 -14.87
C SER A 75 -8.93 -17.06 -15.33
N LEU A 76 -8.01 -17.53 -14.47
CA LEU A 76 -6.55 -17.47 -14.72
C LEU A 76 -6.06 -18.36 -15.86
N ALA A 77 -6.80 -19.43 -16.20
CA ALA A 77 -6.39 -20.37 -17.25
C ALA A 77 -6.72 -19.88 -18.67
N PHE A 78 -7.71 -18.98 -18.82
CA PHE A 78 -8.22 -18.56 -20.13
C PHE A 78 -7.93 -17.08 -20.45
N PHE A 79 -7.56 -16.27 -19.46
CA PHE A 79 -7.34 -14.83 -19.60
C PHE A 79 -5.91 -14.39 -19.22
N TRP A 80 -4.93 -15.32 -19.24
CA TRP A 80 -3.50 -15.04 -19.01
C TRP A 80 -2.93 -13.89 -19.87
N PRO A 81 -3.24 -13.77 -21.19
CA PRO A 81 -2.66 -12.70 -22.01
C PRO A 81 -3.21 -11.29 -21.69
N GLY A 82 -4.36 -11.18 -21.02
CA GLY A 82 -5.02 -9.90 -20.73
C GLY A 82 -4.67 -9.31 -19.36
N LEU A 83 -4.20 -10.14 -18.42
CA LEU A 83 -3.86 -9.70 -17.05
C LEU A 83 -2.61 -8.80 -16.99
N ILE A 84 -1.75 -8.85 -18.00
CA ILE A 84 -0.54 -8.03 -18.08
C ILE A 84 -0.90 -6.54 -18.32
N PHE A 85 -2.09 -6.26 -18.84
CA PHE A 85 -2.54 -4.89 -19.17
C PHE A 85 -3.37 -4.21 -18.07
N LEU A 86 -3.63 -4.88 -16.94
CA LEU A 86 -4.44 -4.33 -15.85
C LEU A 86 -3.62 -3.55 -14.80
N VAL A 87 -2.29 -3.60 -14.87
CA VAL A 87 -1.43 -2.73 -14.06
C VAL A 87 -1.32 -1.39 -14.78
N GLY A 88 -2.20 -0.46 -14.41
CA GLY A 88 -2.20 0.90 -14.95
C GLY A 88 -0.99 1.69 -14.46
N GLU A 89 0.12 1.59 -15.19
CA GLU A 89 1.40 2.29 -14.95
C GLU A 89 1.20 3.80 -14.69
N ASP A 90 0.24 4.41 -15.38
CA ASP A 90 -0.10 5.83 -15.24
C ASP A 90 -0.55 6.21 -13.81
N ARG A 91 -1.32 5.34 -13.14
CA ARG A 91 -1.85 5.61 -11.79
C ARG A 91 -0.81 5.38 -10.70
N GLU A 92 0.14 4.48 -10.93
CA GLU A 92 1.24 4.22 -10.01
C GLU A 92 2.21 5.40 -9.95
N LEU A 93 2.54 5.99 -11.11
CA LEU A 93 3.40 7.17 -11.19
C LEU A 93 2.75 8.40 -10.53
N GLU A 94 1.45 8.62 -10.74
CA GLU A 94 0.71 9.69 -10.07
C GLU A 94 0.72 9.50 -8.54
N PHE A 95 0.46 8.28 -8.07
CA PHE A 95 0.50 7.95 -6.64
C PHE A 95 1.91 8.14 -6.05
N ALA A 96 2.96 7.69 -6.75
CA ALA A 96 4.34 7.86 -6.32
C ALA A 96 4.73 9.34 -6.18
N SER A 97 4.27 10.20 -7.11
CA SER A 97 4.48 11.65 -7.08
C SER A 97 3.72 12.32 -5.93
N LEU A 98 2.45 11.95 -5.70
CA LEU A 98 1.66 12.45 -4.57
C LEU A 98 2.29 12.07 -3.23
N ARG A 99 2.74 10.83 -3.09
CA ARG A 99 3.45 10.35 -1.90
C ARG A 99 4.75 11.09 -1.67
N GLY A 100 5.51 11.35 -2.73
CA GLY A 100 6.71 12.18 -2.71
C GLY A 100 6.48 13.60 -2.20
N THR A 101 5.43 14.23 -2.72
CA THR A 101 5.02 15.58 -2.32
C THR A 101 4.58 15.62 -0.86
N TYR A 102 3.83 14.61 -0.40
CA TYR A 102 3.41 14.47 0.99
C TYR A 102 4.61 14.43 1.96
N ILE A 103 5.60 13.58 1.69
CA ILE A 103 6.82 13.47 2.51
C ILE A 103 7.57 14.80 2.53
N THR A 104 7.69 15.45 1.38
CA THR A 104 8.37 16.75 1.27
C THR A 104 7.68 17.83 2.11
N LEU A 105 6.34 17.89 2.07
CA LEU A 105 5.56 18.84 2.88
C LEU A 105 5.65 18.55 4.37
N GLU A 106 5.69 17.27 4.74
CA GLU A 106 5.91 16.85 6.12
C GLU A 106 7.28 17.31 6.63
N ASP A 107 8.35 17.06 5.87
CA ASP A 107 9.70 17.50 6.23
C ASP A 107 9.78 19.02 6.40
N VAL A 108 9.14 19.78 5.51
CA VAL A 108 9.06 21.25 5.61
C VAL A 108 8.22 21.67 6.83
N ALA A 109 7.14 20.96 7.15
CA ALA A 109 6.32 21.26 8.34
C ALA A 109 7.11 21.00 9.64
N LEU A 110 7.96 19.98 9.66
CA LEU A 110 8.86 19.67 10.77
C LEU A 110 9.97 20.71 10.91
N GLU A 111 10.61 21.10 9.81
CA GLU A 111 11.63 22.16 9.79
C GLU A 111 11.05 23.48 10.32
N LYS A 112 9.80 23.78 9.96
CA LYS A 112 9.06 24.98 10.42
C LYS A 112 8.41 24.82 11.79
N ASN A 113 8.53 23.66 12.45
CA ASN A 113 7.92 23.37 13.75
C ASN A 113 6.41 23.64 13.82
N CYS A 114 5.67 23.25 12.79
CA CYS A 114 4.21 23.37 12.81
C CYS A 114 3.60 22.46 13.89
N GLU A 115 2.64 22.98 14.66
CA GLU A 115 2.04 22.29 15.83
C GLU A 115 1.53 20.87 15.50
N TYR A 116 0.86 20.73 14.35
CA TYR A 116 0.29 19.47 13.89
C TYR A 116 1.33 18.45 13.39
N ALA A 117 2.55 18.85 13.06
CA ALA A 117 3.53 17.94 12.45
C ALA A 117 3.93 16.83 13.45
N ASN A 118 4.08 17.19 14.72
CA ASN A 118 4.37 16.25 15.80
C ASN A 118 3.20 15.28 16.05
N GLU A 119 1.96 15.79 15.99
CA GLU A 119 0.74 14.99 16.18
C GLU A 119 0.61 13.88 15.12
N ILE A 120 0.94 14.19 13.86
CA ILE A 120 0.89 13.22 12.76
C ILE A 120 1.94 12.12 12.96
N ILE A 121 3.15 12.46 13.43
CA ILE A 121 4.20 11.46 13.72
C ILE A 121 3.77 10.53 14.86
N GLU A 122 3.22 11.08 15.94
CA GLU A 122 2.75 10.29 17.07
C GLU A 122 1.61 9.34 16.66
N SER A 123 0.66 9.85 15.87
CA SER A 123 -0.44 9.07 15.34
C SER A 123 0.04 7.90 14.47
N ARG A 124 1.06 8.11 13.64
CA ARG A 124 1.68 7.05 12.83
C ARG A 124 2.38 6.00 13.67
N LYS A 125 3.17 6.40 14.67
CA LYS A 125 3.82 5.46 15.61
C LYS A 125 2.80 4.58 16.31
N LYS A 126 1.71 5.17 16.82
CA LYS A 126 0.61 4.44 17.46
C LYS A 126 -0.05 3.46 16.49
N LEU A 127 -0.27 3.86 15.24
CA LEU A 127 -0.82 2.98 14.21
C LEU A 127 0.12 1.79 13.91
N GLU A 128 1.44 2.02 13.85
CA GLU A 128 2.43 0.95 13.66
C GLU A 128 2.45 -0.04 14.82
N GLU A 129 2.35 0.45 16.06
CA GLU A 129 2.25 -0.41 17.25
C GLU A 129 0.98 -1.26 17.22
N LEU A 130 -0.16 -0.65 16.87
CA LEU A 130 -1.43 -1.37 16.72
C LEU A 130 -1.39 -2.41 15.58
N LYS A 131 -0.73 -2.10 14.46
CA LYS A 131 -0.49 -3.05 13.36
C LYS A 131 0.34 -4.24 13.85
N LYS A 132 1.45 -4.00 14.56
CA LYS A 132 2.28 -5.07 15.14
C LYS A 132 1.50 -5.96 16.12
N GLU A 133 0.64 -5.36 16.95
CA GLU A 133 -0.22 -6.11 17.87
C GLU A 133 -1.24 -6.96 17.12
N ARG A 134 -1.89 -6.40 16.09
CA ARG A 134 -2.82 -7.11 15.20
C ARG A 134 -2.12 -8.30 14.54
N ASP A 135 -0.93 -8.09 13.97
CA ASP A 135 -0.18 -9.12 13.27
C ASP A 135 0.24 -10.24 14.22
N ARG A 136 0.65 -9.90 15.46
CA ARG A 136 0.96 -10.89 16.50
C ARG A 136 -0.27 -11.72 16.84
N LYS A 137 -1.44 -11.09 17.03
CA LYS A 137 -2.70 -11.79 17.31
C LYS A 137 -3.13 -12.68 16.13
N GLN A 138 -2.98 -12.19 14.89
CA GLN A 138 -3.32 -12.94 13.69
C GLN A 138 -2.41 -14.16 13.50
N ARG A 139 -1.09 -14.01 13.70
CA ARG A 139 -0.13 -15.13 13.69
C ARG A 139 -0.46 -16.16 14.77
N ALA A 140 -0.83 -15.72 15.98
CA ALA A 140 -1.23 -16.62 17.06
C ALA A 140 -2.53 -17.39 16.75
N ARG A 141 -3.52 -16.74 16.11
CA ARG A 141 -4.76 -17.41 15.63
C ARG A 141 -4.44 -18.48 14.58
N MET A 142 -3.61 -18.16 13.59
CA MET A 142 -3.20 -19.11 12.54
C MET A 142 -2.47 -20.33 13.12
N GLN A 143 -1.62 -20.14 14.13
CA GLN A 143 -0.94 -21.25 14.83
C GLN A 143 -1.89 -22.07 15.71
N GLY A 144 -2.95 -21.46 16.24
CA GLY A 144 -4.01 -22.16 16.97
C GLY A 144 -4.91 -23.00 16.05
N GLU A 145 -5.25 -22.49 14.86
CA GLU A 145 -6.03 -23.23 13.85
C GLU A 145 -5.25 -24.39 13.21
N PHE A 146 -3.91 -24.31 13.14
CA PHE A 146 -3.08 -25.41 12.65
C PHE A 146 -2.95 -26.58 13.67
N LYS A 147 -3.42 -26.39 14.90
CA LYS A 147 -3.37 -27.40 15.97
C LYS A 147 -4.74 -28.07 16.15
N ILE A 148 -5.20 -28.76 15.12
CA ILE A 148 -6.33 -29.71 15.18
C ILE A 148 -5.71 -31.12 15.08
N PRO A 149 -6.08 -32.09 15.95
CA PRO A 149 -5.44 -33.40 16.08
C PRO A 149 -5.42 -34.24 14.80
#